data_AF-A0AAF0TGB5-F1
#
_entry.id   AF-A0AAF0TGB5-F1
#
_cell.length_a   1.000
_cell.length_b   1.000
_cell.length_c   1.000
_cell.angle_alpha   90.00
_cell.angle_beta   90.00
_cell.angle_gamma   90.00
#
_symmetry.space_group_name_H-M   'P 1'
#
loop_
_entity.id
_entity.type
_entity.pdbx_description
1 polymer ?
#
loop_
_entity_poly.entity_id
_entity_poly.type
_entity_poly.pdbx_seq_one_letter_code
_entity_poly.pdbx_strand_id
1 'polypeptide(L)'
;MVDQGYAEKKLLDKIFNQVSDSNSKLSENIDVVDKLRKQLYGKRYLIVLDDVWDTTTWDELTIPFPEVEKGSRIILTTQKKEVALHGKLCTAPLKLRLLRSEESWELLEKRAFGNESCPDELLYVGKEIAKNCKGLPLVADLIAGVIVGREKKRTAWLEVQNNLSSFILNSEIEVMKVIELSYDHLPHHLKPCLLYLTSCPKDTALTISLLKVEVGEESFPALEKLKLEGCCDLEEIPPSFGDIYSLKIITLVYNPQLEDSAMKIKEYAEDMQGGDEL
;
A
#
# COMPACT_ATOMS: atom_id res chain seq x y z
N MET A 1 3.17 7.82 -20.89
CA MET A 1 2.34 9.02 -20.73
C MET A 1 0.90 8.56 -20.79
N VAL A 2 0.31 8.24 -19.64
CA VAL A 2 -1.14 8.07 -19.55
C VAL A 2 -1.72 9.48 -19.57
N ASP A 3 -2.67 9.71 -20.47
CA ASP A 3 -3.33 11.00 -20.67
C ASP A 3 -4.01 11.44 -19.35
N GLN A 4 -3.56 12.57 -18.78
CA GLN A 4 -4.02 13.08 -17.48
C GLN A 4 -5.54 13.23 -17.46
N GLY A 5 -6.13 13.69 -18.57
CA GLY A 5 -7.58 13.87 -18.72
C GLY A 5 -8.39 12.56 -18.71
N TYR A 6 -7.77 11.42 -19.05
CA TYR A 6 -8.41 10.10 -18.97
C TYR A 6 -8.51 9.62 -17.51
N ALA A 7 -7.51 9.92 -16.68
CA ALA A 7 -7.50 9.56 -15.27
C ALA A 7 -8.53 10.40 -14.46
N GLU A 8 -8.66 11.68 -14.77
CA GLU A 8 -9.57 12.61 -14.08
C GLU A 8 -11.04 12.28 -14.34
N LYS A 9 -11.41 11.96 -15.59
CA LYS A 9 -12.76 11.49 -15.93
C LYS A 9 -13.11 10.20 -15.19
N LYS A 10 -12.16 9.27 -15.07
CA LYS A 10 -12.32 8.01 -14.30
C LYS A 10 -12.55 8.27 -12.81
N LEU A 11 -11.94 9.31 -12.23
CA LEU A 11 -12.16 9.71 -10.84
C LEU A 11 -13.56 10.31 -10.63
N LEU A 12 -14.01 11.20 -11.52
CA LEU A 12 -15.36 11.76 -11.46
C LEU A 12 -16.44 10.67 -11.62
N ASP A 13 -16.22 9.70 -12.51
CA ASP A 13 -17.07 8.53 -12.65
C ASP A 13 -17.11 7.69 -11.36
N LYS A 14 -15.95 7.52 -10.71
CA LYS A 14 -15.84 6.79 -9.43
C LYS A 14 -16.62 7.50 -8.32
N ILE A 15 -16.52 8.83 -8.23
CA ILE A 15 -17.29 9.64 -7.26
C ILE A 15 -18.78 9.53 -7.58
N PHE A 16 -19.17 9.64 -8.84
CA PHE A 16 -20.57 9.52 -9.26
C PHE A 16 -21.19 8.18 -8.87
N ASN A 17 -20.47 7.07 -9.10
CA ASN A 17 -20.96 5.73 -8.75
C ASN A 17 -21.13 5.57 -7.24
N GLN A 18 -20.24 6.15 -6.43
CA GLN A 18 -20.37 6.14 -4.97
C GLN A 18 -21.55 6.99 -4.46
N VAL A 19 -21.85 8.10 -5.14
CA VAL A 19 -22.96 8.99 -4.76
C VAL A 19 -24.32 8.45 -5.22
N SER A 20 -24.35 7.64 -6.29
CA SER A 20 -25.58 7.21 -6.95
C SER A 20 -26.03 5.78 -6.64
N ASP A 21 -25.29 5.05 -5.79
CA ASP A 21 -25.51 3.61 -5.47
C ASP A 21 -25.73 2.74 -6.73
N SER A 22 -25.13 3.13 -7.85
CA SER A 22 -25.37 2.54 -9.18
C SER A 22 -24.03 2.18 -9.82
N ASN A 23 -23.79 0.89 -10.08
CA ASN A 23 -22.59 0.37 -10.75
C ASN A 23 -22.61 0.54 -12.29
N SER A 24 -23.42 1.46 -12.83
CA SER A 24 -23.52 1.64 -14.27
C SER A 24 -22.38 2.51 -14.78
N LYS A 25 -21.53 1.95 -15.66
CA LYS A 25 -20.61 2.76 -16.47
C LYS A 25 -21.43 3.82 -17.22
N LEU A 26 -21.18 5.09 -16.94
CA LEU A 26 -21.77 6.19 -17.71
C LEU A 26 -21.26 6.07 -19.15
N SER A 27 -22.17 6.08 -20.13
CA SER A 27 -21.79 6.04 -21.54
C SER A 27 -20.99 7.28 -21.92
N GLU A 28 -20.12 7.15 -22.93
CA GLU A 28 -19.11 8.15 -23.33
C GLU A 28 -19.66 9.56 -23.64
N ASN A 29 -20.97 9.69 -23.85
CA ASN A 29 -21.67 10.93 -24.21
C ASN A 29 -22.42 11.63 -23.06
N ILE A 30 -22.23 11.19 -21.82
CA ILE A 30 -22.91 11.80 -20.67
C ILE A 30 -21.96 12.76 -19.96
N ASP A 31 -22.43 14.00 -19.76
CA ASP A 31 -21.76 14.97 -18.89
C ASP A 31 -21.88 14.54 -17.42
N VAL A 32 -20.84 13.83 -16.96
CA VAL A 32 -20.66 13.34 -15.59
C VAL A 32 -20.69 14.50 -14.60
N VAL A 33 -20.15 15.66 -14.99
CA VAL A 33 -20.06 16.86 -14.15
C VAL A 33 -21.47 17.36 -13.83
N ASP A 34 -22.30 17.51 -14.87
CA ASP A 34 -23.67 17.98 -14.72
C ASP A 34 -24.55 17.01 -13.91
N LYS A 35 -24.38 15.71 -14.12
CA LYS A 35 -25.11 14.70 -13.34
C LYS A 35 -24.70 14.70 -11.88
N LEU A 36 -23.40 14.73 -11.60
CA LEU A 36 -22.88 14.76 -10.24
C LEU A 36 -23.35 16.03 -9.52
N ARG A 37 -23.30 17.18 -10.18
CA ARG A 37 -23.82 18.44 -9.66
C ARG A 37 -25.30 18.35 -9.30
N LYS A 38 -26.14 17.82 -10.20
CA LYS A 38 -27.58 17.61 -9.95
C LYS A 38 -27.84 16.66 -8.79
N GLN A 39 -27.03 15.61 -8.64
CA GLN A 39 -27.17 14.66 -7.55
C GLN A 39 -26.81 15.24 -6.18
N LEU A 40 -25.81 16.11 -6.14
CA LEU A 40 -25.34 16.76 -4.92
C LEU A 40 -26.17 18.00 -4.54
N TYR A 41 -26.86 18.61 -5.52
CA TYR A 41 -27.62 19.83 -5.31
C TYR A 41 -28.70 19.65 -4.22
N GLY A 42 -28.70 20.57 -3.25
CA GLY A 42 -29.66 20.56 -2.14
C GLY A 42 -29.39 19.52 -1.04
N LYS A 43 -28.41 18.63 -1.21
CA LYS A 43 -27.99 17.60 -0.24
C LYS A 43 -26.77 18.06 0.55
N ARG A 44 -26.59 17.46 1.73
CA ARG A 44 -25.36 17.57 2.53
C ARG A 44 -24.42 16.44 2.16
N TYR A 45 -23.16 16.74 1.88
CA TYR A 45 -22.16 15.75 1.48
C TYR A 45 -20.83 15.91 2.23
N LEU A 46 -20.10 14.79 2.34
CA LEU A 46 -18.69 14.75 2.75
C LEU A 46 -17.92 14.03 1.66
N ILE A 47 -17.01 14.74 0.99
CA ILE A 47 -16.17 14.16 -0.07
C ILE A 47 -14.72 14.18 0.42
N VAL A 48 -14.03 13.05 0.29
CA VAL A 48 -12.60 12.93 0.61
C VAL A 48 -11.85 12.73 -0.70
N LEU A 49 -11.00 13.69 -1.04
CA LEU A 49 -10.09 13.62 -2.19
C LEU A 49 -8.70 13.30 -1.66
N ASP A 50 -8.25 12.08 -1.91
CA ASP A 50 -6.98 11.57 -1.40
C ASP A 50 -5.86 11.71 -2.44
N ASP A 51 -4.66 12.10 -1.99
CA ASP A 51 -3.41 12.21 -2.77
C ASP A 51 -3.52 13.06 -4.05
N VAL A 52 -3.99 14.31 -3.97
CA VAL A 52 -4.05 15.22 -5.13
C VAL A 52 -2.68 15.85 -5.41
N TRP A 53 -2.22 15.74 -6.66
CA TRP A 53 -0.85 16.03 -7.07
C TRP A 53 -0.59 17.47 -7.51
N ASP A 54 -1.58 18.13 -8.13
CA ASP A 54 -1.44 19.48 -8.68
C ASP A 54 -2.75 20.29 -8.58
N THR A 55 -2.64 21.60 -8.85
CA THR A 55 -3.75 22.55 -8.73
C THR A 55 -4.78 22.40 -9.85
N THR A 56 -4.37 21.95 -11.03
CA THR A 56 -5.25 21.75 -12.18
C THR A 56 -6.23 20.61 -11.90
N THR A 57 -5.72 19.47 -11.45
CA THR A 57 -6.56 18.33 -11.04
C THR A 57 -7.52 18.72 -9.92
N TRP A 58 -7.12 19.56 -8.96
CA TRP A 58 -8.03 20.10 -7.94
C TRP A 58 -9.16 20.95 -8.55
N ASP A 59 -8.82 21.90 -9.42
CA ASP A 59 -9.80 22.80 -10.02
C ASP A 59 -10.84 21.99 -10.83
N GLU A 60 -10.38 21.01 -11.60
CA GLU A 60 -11.26 20.16 -12.42
C GLU A 60 -12.16 19.25 -11.59
N LEU A 61 -11.62 18.60 -10.55
CA LEU A 61 -12.39 17.70 -9.68
C LEU A 61 -13.48 18.44 -8.90
N THR A 62 -13.30 19.74 -8.63
CA THR A 62 -14.22 20.53 -7.81
C THR A 62 -15.33 21.22 -8.59
N ILE A 63 -15.20 21.36 -9.92
CA ILE A 63 -16.26 21.88 -10.82
C ILE A 63 -17.67 21.33 -10.52
N PRO A 64 -17.88 20.00 -10.36
CA PRO A 64 -19.24 19.47 -10.16
C PRO A 64 -19.83 19.78 -8.78
N PHE A 65 -19.04 20.19 -7.79
CA PHE A 65 -19.50 20.30 -6.41
C PHE A 65 -20.25 21.61 -6.15
N PRO A 66 -21.53 21.58 -5.75
CA PRO A 66 -22.28 22.79 -5.45
C PRO A 66 -21.75 23.49 -4.18
N GLU A 67 -21.52 24.80 -4.25
CA GLU A 67 -21.06 25.62 -3.12
C GLU A 67 -22.11 25.82 -2.01
N VAL A 68 -23.35 25.38 -2.22
CA VAL A 68 -24.49 25.78 -1.38
C VAL A 68 -24.42 25.18 0.03
N GLU A 69 -24.46 26.09 1.01
CA GLU A 69 -24.24 25.92 2.43
C GLU A 69 -25.32 25.10 3.15
N LYS A 70 -25.11 23.79 3.30
CA LYS A 70 -25.81 22.95 4.29
C LYS A 70 -24.85 22.10 5.12
N GLY A 71 -23.68 22.66 5.48
CA GLY A 71 -22.66 21.95 6.24
C GLY A 71 -21.99 20.81 5.45
N SER A 72 -21.98 20.92 4.11
CA SER A 72 -21.18 20.08 3.22
C SER A 72 -19.69 20.37 3.41
N ARG A 73 -18.84 19.35 3.26
CA ARG A 73 -17.39 19.46 3.46
C ARG A 73 -16.62 18.65 2.43
N ILE A 74 -15.47 19.18 2.04
CA ILE A 74 -14.48 18.46 1.23
C ILE A 74 -13.22 18.36 2.09
N ILE A 75 -12.68 17.15 2.24
CA ILE A 75 -11.39 16.89 2.86
C ILE A 75 -10.41 16.58 1.73
N LEU A 76 -9.35 17.37 1.65
CA LEU A 76 -8.27 17.20 0.68
C LEU A 76 -7.01 16.72 1.42
N THR A 77 -6.40 15.64 0.95
CA THR A 77 -5.04 15.27 1.33
C THR A 77 -4.10 15.47 0.15
N THR A 78 -2.89 15.99 0.42
CA THR A 78 -1.88 16.22 -0.61
C THR A 78 -0.50 16.29 0.03
N GLN A 79 0.52 15.91 -0.73
CA GLN A 79 1.93 16.04 -0.36
C GLN A 79 2.49 17.44 -0.72
N LYS A 80 1.75 18.22 -1.51
CA LYS A 80 2.19 19.52 -2.04
C LYS A 80 1.52 20.67 -1.29
N LYS A 81 2.34 21.48 -0.61
CA LYS A 81 1.86 22.65 0.14
C LYS A 81 1.12 23.65 -0.76
N GLU A 82 1.55 23.81 -2.01
CA GLU A 82 0.93 24.70 -2.98
C GLU A 82 -0.52 24.29 -3.30
N VAL A 83 -0.77 23.00 -3.52
CA VAL A 83 -2.11 22.45 -3.75
C VAL A 83 -3.01 22.67 -2.55
N ALA A 84 -2.50 22.43 -1.33
CA ALA A 84 -3.26 22.66 -0.11
C ALA A 84 -3.63 24.14 0.10
N LEU A 85 -2.74 25.07 -0.30
CA LEU A 85 -2.99 26.50 -0.23
C LEU A 85 -3.97 26.97 -1.32
N HIS A 86 -3.91 26.37 -2.51
CA HIS A 86 -4.80 26.65 -3.64
C HIS A 86 -6.24 26.22 -3.34
N GLY A 87 -6.43 25.00 -2.82
CA GLY A 87 -7.74 24.49 -2.42
C GLY A 87 -8.30 25.07 -1.10
N LYS A 88 -7.64 26.08 -0.53
CA LYS A 88 -8.04 26.71 0.73
C LYS A 88 -9.31 27.53 0.53
N LEU A 89 -10.44 27.01 1.01
CA LEU A 89 -11.71 27.74 1.04
C LEU A 89 -11.96 28.41 2.41
N CYS A 90 -12.24 27.60 3.44
CA CYS A 90 -12.72 28.09 4.74
C CYS A 90 -11.74 27.86 5.90
N THR A 91 -10.81 26.91 5.75
CA THR A 91 -9.90 26.47 6.82
C THR A 91 -8.46 26.47 6.36
N ALA A 92 -7.54 26.89 7.23
CA ALA A 92 -6.11 26.80 6.93
C ALA A 92 -5.69 25.32 6.77
N PRO A 93 -4.77 25.01 5.83
CA PRO A 93 -4.27 23.66 5.66
C PRO A 93 -3.70 23.09 6.95
N LEU A 94 -4.14 21.88 7.30
CA LEU A 94 -3.60 21.15 8.44
C LEU A 94 -2.30 20.46 8.04
N LYS A 95 -1.16 21.02 8.47
CA LYS A 95 0.12 20.34 8.33
C LYS A 95 0.23 19.24 9.39
N LEU A 96 0.19 17.98 8.95
CA LEU A 96 0.41 16.84 9.83
C LEU A 96 1.80 16.92 10.46
N ARG A 97 1.87 16.68 11.78
CA ARG A 97 3.14 16.64 12.53
C ARG A 97 3.71 15.23 12.52
N LEU A 98 5.01 15.13 12.78
CA LEU A 98 5.67 13.87 13.11
C LEU A 98 5.17 13.35 14.48
N LEU A 99 5.27 12.03 14.67
CA LEU A 99 5.03 11.39 15.95
C LEU A 99 6.07 11.82 16.98
N ARG A 100 5.65 11.92 18.24
CA ARG A 100 6.56 12.04 19.37
C ARG A 100 7.26 10.72 19.63
N SER A 101 8.39 10.74 20.33
CA SER A 101 9.16 9.54 20.64
C SER A 101 8.33 8.49 21.38
N GLU A 102 7.44 8.92 22.27
CA GLU A 102 6.52 8.07 23.01
C GLU A 102 5.48 7.42 22.08
N GLU A 103 4.91 8.19 21.15
CA GLU A 103 3.93 7.69 20.18
C GLU A 103 4.56 6.72 19.17
N SER A 104 5.81 6.98 18.76
CA SER A 104 6.58 6.04 17.92
C SER A 104 6.89 4.75 18.66
N TRP A 105 7.19 4.81 19.96
CA TRP A 105 7.39 3.62 20.77
C TRP A 105 6.08 2.83 20.93
N GLU A 106 4.96 3.50 21.24
CA GLU A 106 3.65 2.85 21.35
C GLU A 106 3.26 2.12 20.05
N LEU A 107 3.49 2.75 18.89
CA LEU A 107 3.24 2.13 17.58
C LEU A 107 4.10 0.87 17.38
N LEU A 108 5.39 0.97 17.67
CA LEU A 108 6.35 -0.13 17.50
C LEU A 108 6.06 -1.27 18.47
N GLU A 109 5.80 -0.97 19.75
CA GLU A 109 5.47 -1.94 20.78
C GLU A 109 4.19 -2.71 20.43
N LYS A 110 3.11 -1.99 20.10
CA LYS A 110 1.84 -2.60 19.72
C LYS A 110 1.98 -3.51 18.50
N ARG A 111 2.80 -3.13 17.53
CA ARG A 111 3.00 -3.95 16.32
C ARG A 111 3.96 -5.11 16.56
N ALA A 112 4.96 -4.96 17.43
CA ALA A 112 5.95 -5.99 17.71
C ALA A 112 5.45 -7.08 18.67
N PHE A 113 4.58 -6.74 19.63
CA PHE A 113 4.12 -7.64 20.69
C PHE A 113 2.59 -7.84 20.73
N GLY A 114 1.82 -7.10 19.94
CA GLY A 114 0.36 -7.21 19.93
C GLY A 114 -0.25 -6.80 21.27
N ASN A 115 -0.82 -7.76 21.98
CA ASN A 115 -1.41 -7.56 23.31
C ASN A 115 -0.46 -7.91 24.47
N GLU A 116 0.72 -8.46 24.16
CA GLU A 116 1.73 -8.79 25.17
C GLU A 116 2.57 -7.57 25.53
N SER A 117 3.07 -7.55 26.77
CA SER A 117 3.99 -6.50 27.22
C SER A 117 5.41 -6.78 26.74
N CYS A 118 6.12 -5.72 26.31
CA CYS A 118 7.54 -5.80 25.97
C CYS A 118 8.37 -6.25 27.21
N PRO A 119 9.24 -7.27 27.09
CA PRO A 119 10.18 -7.64 28.15
C PRO A 119 11.11 -6.47 28.53
N ASP A 120 11.40 -6.30 29.82
CA ASP A 120 12.22 -5.19 30.33
C ASP A 120 13.60 -5.09 29.66
N GLU A 121 14.18 -6.23 29.28
CA GLU A 121 15.47 -6.31 28.58
C GLU A 121 15.46 -5.64 27.19
N LEU A 122 14.30 -5.62 26.53
CA LEU A 122 14.10 -5.06 25.19
C LEU A 122 13.60 -3.61 25.24
N LEU A 123 13.08 -3.15 26.38
CA LEU A 123 12.47 -1.83 26.52
C LEU A 123 13.42 -0.69 26.12
N TYR A 124 14.67 -0.73 26.59
CA TYR A 124 15.64 0.33 26.30
C TYR A 124 16.03 0.37 24.81
N VAL A 125 16.40 -0.78 24.24
CA VAL A 125 16.79 -0.87 22.82
C VAL A 125 15.61 -0.53 21.91
N GLY A 126 14.41 -0.97 22.27
CA GLY A 126 13.19 -0.65 21.55
C GLY A 126 12.87 0.84 21.51
N LYS A 127 12.99 1.55 22.65
CA LYS A 127 12.80 3.01 22.70
C LYS A 127 13.83 3.75 21.87
N GLU A 128 15.08 3.31 21.86
CA GLU A 128 16.11 3.90 21.00
C GLU A 128 15.84 3.64 19.50
N ILE A 129 15.35 2.45 19.14
CA ILE A 129 14.89 2.18 17.76
C ILE A 129 13.75 3.12 17.37
N ALA A 130 12.74 3.26 18.22
CA ALA A 130 11.61 4.17 17.96
C ALA A 130 12.06 5.63 17.81
N LYS A 131 13.03 6.06 18.61
CA LYS A 131 13.66 7.38 18.48
C LYS A 131 14.44 7.54 17.17
N ASN A 132 15.09 6.48 16.70
CA ASN A 132 15.79 6.45 15.41
C ASN A 132 14.82 6.50 14.21
N CYS A 133 13.54 6.18 14.39
CA CYS A 133 12.51 6.35 13.35
C CYS A 133 12.12 7.83 13.09
N LYS A 134 12.65 8.78 13.88
CA LYS A 134 12.44 10.24 13.75
C LYS A 134 10.97 10.67 13.67
N GLY A 135 10.07 9.90 14.27
CA GLY A 135 8.65 10.22 14.30
C GLY A 135 7.89 9.95 13.00
N LEU A 136 8.50 9.30 12.00
CA LEU A 136 7.82 8.88 10.77
C LEU A 136 7.02 7.60 11.03
N PRO A 137 5.67 7.63 10.95
CA PRO A 137 4.85 6.44 11.21
C PRO A 137 5.22 5.25 10.31
N LEU A 138 5.43 5.50 9.01
CA LEU A 138 5.78 4.45 8.04
C LEU A 138 7.09 3.75 8.37
N VAL A 139 8.12 4.52 8.77
CA VAL A 139 9.42 3.95 9.16
C VAL A 139 9.27 3.09 10.42
N ALA A 140 8.57 3.59 11.43
CA ALA A 140 8.31 2.83 12.65
C ALA A 140 7.55 1.53 12.37
N ASP A 141 6.58 1.57 11.45
CA ASP A 141 5.77 0.45 11.03
C ASP A 141 6.57 -0.64 10.30
N LEU A 142 7.43 -0.22 9.37
CA LEU A 142 8.34 -1.07 8.62
C LEU A 142 9.34 -1.77 9.54
N ILE A 143 9.99 -1.00 10.43
CA ILE A 143 10.95 -1.55 11.41
C ILE A 143 10.26 -2.50 12.39
N ALA A 144 9.03 -2.19 12.82
CA ALA A 144 8.26 -3.13 13.62
C ALA A 144 8.01 -4.45 12.87
N GLY A 145 7.72 -4.40 11.57
CA GLY A 145 7.63 -5.59 10.72
C GLY A 145 8.91 -6.42 10.71
N VAL A 146 10.07 -5.77 10.58
CA VAL A 146 11.38 -6.45 10.67
C VAL A 146 11.57 -7.11 12.04
N ILE A 147 11.21 -6.41 13.12
CA ILE A 147 11.35 -6.90 14.50
C ILE A 147 10.43 -8.09 14.80
N VAL A 148 9.22 -8.13 14.23
CA VAL A 148 8.28 -9.26 14.39
C VAL A 148 8.88 -10.56 13.85
N GLY A 149 9.61 -10.49 12.73
CA GLY A 149 10.26 -11.66 12.13
C GLY A 149 11.53 -12.13 12.84
N ARG A 150 11.94 -11.49 13.95
CA ARG A 150 13.18 -11.80 14.67
C ARG A 150 12.94 -12.40 16.05
N GLU A 151 13.95 -13.10 16.55
CA GLU A 151 13.98 -13.56 17.94
C GLU A 151 13.80 -12.38 18.91
N LYS A 152 13.03 -12.58 19.97
CA LYS A 152 12.82 -11.61 21.05
C LYS A 152 14.03 -11.58 22.00
N LYS A 153 15.23 -11.41 21.44
CA LYS A 153 16.51 -11.30 22.15
C LYS A 153 17.15 -9.95 21.89
N ARG A 154 17.84 -9.42 22.91
CA ARG A 154 18.49 -8.12 22.85
C ARG A 154 19.50 -7.99 21.71
N THR A 155 20.27 -9.04 21.42
CA THR A 155 21.27 -9.05 20.34
C THR A 155 20.64 -8.80 18.97
N ALA A 156 19.52 -9.46 18.65
CA ALA A 156 18.81 -9.28 17.39
C ALA A 156 18.25 -7.85 17.24
N TRP A 157 17.81 -7.24 18.33
CA TRP A 157 17.30 -5.86 18.31
C TRP A 157 18.43 -4.82 18.18
N LEU A 158 19.59 -5.08 18.77
CA LEU A 158 20.78 -4.24 18.60
C LEU A 158 21.26 -4.23 17.14
N GLU A 159 21.18 -5.34 16.42
CA GLU A 159 21.48 -5.37 14.98
C GLU A 159 20.56 -4.43 14.18
N VAL A 160 19.24 -4.50 14.44
CA VAL A 160 18.26 -3.60 13.81
C VAL A 160 18.55 -2.14 14.18
N GLN A 161 18.85 -1.87 15.44
CA GLN A 161 19.22 -0.53 15.91
C GLN A 161 20.46 0.01 15.18
N ASN A 162 21.51 -0.81 15.05
CA ASN A 162 22.76 -0.42 14.42
C ASN A 162 22.57 -0.12 12.93
N ASN A 163 21.80 -0.96 12.22
CA ASN A 163 21.44 -0.72 10.83
C ASN A 163 20.66 0.60 10.68
N LEU A 164 19.68 0.84 11.55
CA LEU A 164 18.85 2.03 11.52
C LEU A 164 19.61 3.31 11.94
N SER A 165 20.59 3.19 12.84
CA SER A 165 21.36 4.33 13.37
C SER A 165 22.16 5.08 12.30
N SER A 166 22.41 4.43 11.16
CA SER A 166 23.08 5.02 10.01
C SER A 166 22.19 5.96 9.19
N PHE A 167 20.87 5.93 9.37
CA PHE A 167 19.93 6.73 8.58
C PHE A 167 19.57 8.06 9.27
N ILE A 168 19.63 9.16 8.52
CA ILE A 168 19.26 10.50 9.02
C ILE A 168 17.74 10.74 8.85
N LEU A 169 17.10 10.01 7.93
CA LEU A 169 15.69 10.06 7.53
C LEU A 169 15.21 11.48 7.17
N ASN A 170 16.08 12.24 6.49
CA ASN A 170 15.81 13.60 6.05
C ASN A 170 15.51 13.71 4.54
N SER A 171 15.59 12.60 3.81
CA SER A 171 15.38 12.54 2.36
C SER A 171 14.64 11.26 1.96
N GLU A 172 13.95 11.32 0.81
CA GLU A 172 13.26 10.15 0.23
C GLU A 172 14.22 8.98 -0.01
N ILE A 173 15.48 9.27 -0.36
CA ILE A 173 16.53 8.25 -0.57
C ILE A 173 16.78 7.45 0.70
N GLU A 174 16.81 8.10 1.86
CA GLU A 174 17.02 7.40 3.13
C GLU A 174 15.78 6.61 3.57
N VAL A 175 14.58 7.09 3.26
CA VAL A 175 13.34 6.31 3.46
C VAL A 175 13.36 5.07 2.57
N MET A 176 13.83 5.19 1.32
CA MET A 176 14.01 4.03 0.43
C MET A 176 14.98 3.00 1.00
N LYS A 177 16.05 3.41 1.70
CA LYS A 177 16.95 2.45 2.38
C LYS A 177 16.29 1.70 3.53
N VAL A 178 15.32 2.31 4.22
CA VAL A 178 14.52 1.60 5.24
C VAL A 178 13.57 0.59 4.58
N ILE A 179 13.00 0.96 3.43
CA ILE A 179 12.17 0.04 2.64
C ILE A 179 13.02 -1.13 2.14
N GLU A 180 14.23 -0.87 1.64
CA GLU A 180 15.22 -1.89 1.24
C GLU A 180 15.60 -2.79 2.41
N LEU A 181 15.90 -2.23 3.59
CA LEU A 181 16.14 -3.02 4.79
C LEU A 181 14.95 -3.92 5.11
N SER A 182 13.72 -3.40 5.02
CA SER A 182 12.51 -4.19 5.28
C SER A 182 12.31 -5.30 4.26
N TYR A 183 12.64 -5.02 2.99
CA TYR A 183 12.63 -5.99 1.90
C TYR A 183 13.67 -7.10 2.10
N ASP A 184 14.89 -6.76 2.54
CA ASP A 184 15.96 -7.72 2.77
C ASP A 184 15.60 -8.74 3.84
N HIS A 185 14.87 -8.29 4.86
CA HIS A 185 14.41 -9.10 5.99
C HIS A 185 13.10 -9.85 5.72
N LEU A 186 12.48 -9.65 4.56
CA LEU A 186 11.28 -10.39 4.17
C LEU A 186 11.64 -11.86 3.89
N PRO A 187 10.81 -12.85 4.29
CA PRO A 187 11.03 -14.25 3.93
C PRO A 187 11.22 -14.42 2.42
N HIS A 188 12.17 -15.28 2.01
CA HIS A 188 12.55 -15.45 0.60
C HIS A 188 11.35 -15.71 -0.33
N HIS A 189 10.37 -16.49 0.12
CA HIS A 189 9.17 -16.81 -0.67
C HIS A 189 8.20 -15.63 -0.85
N LEU A 190 8.28 -14.56 -0.04
CA LEU A 190 7.42 -13.37 -0.16
C LEU A 190 8.07 -12.24 -0.96
N LYS A 191 9.40 -12.26 -1.17
CA LYS A 191 10.11 -11.26 -1.98
C LYS A 191 9.54 -11.17 -3.41
N PRO A 192 9.30 -12.29 -4.13
CA PRO A 192 8.66 -12.26 -5.44
C PRO A 192 7.24 -11.66 -5.39
N CYS A 193 6.47 -11.95 -4.34
CA CYS A 193 5.13 -11.40 -4.15
C CYS A 193 5.14 -9.87 -4.00
N LEU A 194 6.11 -9.34 -3.27
CA LEU A 194 6.26 -7.89 -3.13
C LEU A 194 6.71 -7.24 -4.45
N LEU A 195 7.64 -7.87 -5.18
CA LEU A 195 8.02 -7.40 -6.52
C LEU A 195 6.83 -7.38 -7.49
N TYR A 196 5.96 -8.39 -7.45
CA TYR A 196 4.70 -8.40 -8.20
C TYR A 196 3.79 -7.23 -7.84
N LEU A 197 3.68 -6.89 -6.56
CA LEU A 197 2.90 -5.73 -6.15
C LEU A 197 3.45 -4.43 -6.73
N THR A 198 4.77 -4.34 -6.94
CA THR A 198 5.39 -3.15 -7.55
C THR A 198 5.16 -3.03 -9.06
N SER A 199 4.86 -4.12 -9.78
CA SER A 199 4.54 -4.07 -11.21
C SER A 199 3.09 -3.68 -11.48
N CYS A 200 2.23 -3.67 -10.46
CA CYS A 200 0.85 -3.24 -10.59
C CYS A 200 0.75 -1.71 -10.64
N PRO A 201 -0.21 -1.13 -11.40
CA PRO A 201 -0.39 0.31 -11.42
C PRO A 201 -0.75 0.83 -10.02
N LYS A 202 -0.23 2.03 -9.72
CA LYS A 202 -0.50 2.71 -8.45
C LYS A 202 -2.02 2.83 -8.23
N ASP A 203 -2.45 2.62 -6.99
CA ASP A 203 -3.85 2.74 -6.53
C ASP A 203 -4.85 1.76 -7.17
N THR A 204 -4.35 0.63 -7.69
CA THR A 204 -5.19 -0.48 -8.17
C THR A 204 -5.65 -1.35 -7.00
N ALA A 205 -6.96 -1.59 -6.92
CA ALA A 205 -7.52 -2.54 -5.96
C ALA A 205 -7.16 -3.97 -6.39
N LEU A 206 -6.16 -4.54 -5.74
CA LEU A 206 -5.74 -5.92 -5.97
C LEU A 206 -6.41 -6.85 -4.96
N THR A 207 -7.12 -7.86 -5.46
CA THR A 207 -7.63 -8.94 -4.61
C THR A 207 -6.62 -10.08 -4.62
N ILE A 208 -5.67 -10.04 -3.69
CA ILE A 208 -4.73 -11.15 -3.50
C ILE A 208 -5.34 -12.11 -2.47
N SER A 209 -5.82 -13.25 -2.95
CA SER A 209 -6.29 -14.33 -2.09
C SER A 209 -5.18 -15.36 -1.88
N LEU A 210 -4.44 -15.25 -0.79
CA LEU A 210 -3.47 -16.26 -0.36
C LEU A 210 -4.24 -17.44 0.27
N LEU A 211 -4.65 -18.41 -0.56
CA LEU A 211 -5.50 -19.54 -0.14
C LEU A 211 -4.68 -20.72 0.41
N LYS A 212 -4.11 -20.53 1.60
CA LYS A 212 -3.82 -21.50 2.70
C LYS A 212 -2.66 -20.96 3.54
N VAL A 213 -2.95 -20.53 4.76
CA VAL A 213 -1.97 -20.33 5.83
C VAL A 213 -2.43 -21.24 6.96
N GLU A 214 -2.01 -22.51 6.96
CA GLU A 214 -2.16 -23.36 8.14
C GLU A 214 -1.03 -22.99 9.11
N VAL A 215 -1.40 -22.32 10.20
CA VAL A 215 -0.48 -21.92 11.27
C VAL A 215 -0.23 -23.13 12.16
N GLY A 216 0.97 -23.70 12.08
CA GLY A 216 1.57 -24.49 13.16
C GLY A 216 2.57 -23.60 13.90
N GLU A 217 2.62 -23.70 15.23
CA GLU A 217 3.35 -22.78 16.14
C GLU A 217 4.87 -22.67 15.90
N GLU A 218 5.45 -23.39 14.94
CA GLU A 218 6.91 -23.41 14.70
C GLU A 218 7.33 -23.31 13.22
N SER A 219 6.46 -22.93 12.28
CA SER A 219 6.88 -22.74 10.87
C SER A 219 6.11 -21.65 10.14
N PHE A 220 6.85 -20.72 9.53
CA PHE A 220 6.32 -19.68 8.67
C PHE A 220 5.52 -20.29 7.51
N PRO A 221 4.42 -19.66 7.07
CA PRO A 221 3.57 -20.22 6.03
C PRO A 221 4.30 -20.29 4.69
N ALA A 222 4.21 -21.45 4.04
CA ALA A 222 4.70 -21.69 2.71
C ALA A 222 3.63 -21.28 1.68
N LEU A 223 3.98 -20.48 0.67
CA LEU A 223 3.04 -20.05 -0.35
C LEU A 223 2.75 -21.19 -1.32
N GLU A 224 1.63 -21.91 -1.16
CA GLU A 224 1.31 -23.05 -2.03
C GLU A 224 0.49 -22.68 -3.28
N LYS A 225 -0.33 -21.64 -3.19
CA LYS A 225 -1.27 -21.26 -4.23
C LYS A 225 -1.27 -19.75 -4.45
N LEU A 226 -1.03 -19.34 -5.70
CA LEU A 226 -1.17 -17.97 -6.16
C LEU A 226 -2.45 -17.86 -6.99
N LYS A 227 -3.41 -17.06 -6.54
CA LYS A 227 -4.61 -16.73 -7.33
C LYS A 227 -4.53 -15.27 -7.77
N LEU A 228 -4.50 -15.04 -9.07
CA LEU A 228 -4.57 -13.72 -9.69
C LEU A 228 -5.95 -13.54 -10.32
N GLU A 229 -6.65 -12.47 -9.95
CA GLU A 229 -8.00 -12.19 -10.43
C GLU A 229 -8.13 -10.73 -10.86
N GLY A 230 -8.47 -10.52 -12.14
CA GLY A 230 -8.77 -9.19 -12.68
C GLY A 230 -7.57 -8.24 -12.80
N CYS A 231 -6.34 -8.77 -12.82
CA CYS A 231 -5.11 -7.98 -12.98
C CYS A 231 -4.88 -7.54 -14.44
N CYS A 232 -5.73 -6.65 -14.98
CA CYS A 232 -5.74 -6.30 -16.41
C CYS A 232 -4.47 -5.59 -16.92
N ASP A 233 -3.77 -4.89 -16.02
CA ASP A 233 -2.60 -4.07 -16.37
C ASP A 233 -1.26 -4.81 -16.19
N LEU A 234 -1.30 -6.07 -15.73
CA LEU A 234 -0.10 -6.88 -15.59
C LEU A 234 0.20 -7.59 -16.91
N GLU A 235 1.41 -7.38 -17.43
CA GLU A 235 1.87 -7.98 -18.69
C GLU A 235 2.45 -9.39 -18.50
N GLU A 236 3.18 -9.63 -17.41
CA GLU A 236 3.76 -10.94 -17.08
C GLU A 236 3.84 -11.16 -15.57
N ILE A 237 3.79 -12.43 -15.15
CA ILE A 237 4.12 -12.83 -13.78
C ILE A 237 5.66 -12.86 -13.65
N PRO A 238 6.23 -12.22 -12.62
CA PRO A 238 7.68 -12.21 -12.42
C PRO A 238 8.26 -13.64 -12.35
N PRO A 239 9.34 -13.94 -13.09
CA PRO A 239 9.98 -15.26 -13.06
C PRO A 239 10.41 -15.71 -11.66
N SER A 240 10.66 -14.77 -10.75
CA SER A 240 11.04 -15.04 -9.36
C SER A 240 9.98 -15.81 -8.56
N PHE A 241 8.74 -15.93 -9.04
CA PHE A 241 7.77 -16.87 -8.45
C PHE A 241 8.16 -18.33 -8.65
N GLY A 242 8.99 -18.64 -9.66
CA GLY A 242 9.58 -19.96 -9.85
C GLY A 242 10.57 -20.34 -8.74
N ASP A 243 11.17 -19.36 -8.05
CA ASP A 243 12.07 -19.60 -6.92
C ASP A 243 11.32 -20.00 -5.63
N ILE A 244 9.98 -19.89 -5.64
CA ILE A 244 9.14 -20.27 -4.51
C ILE A 244 8.92 -21.79 -4.56
N TYR A 245 9.82 -22.55 -3.93
CA TYR A 245 9.76 -24.02 -3.90
C TYR A 245 8.43 -24.60 -3.37
N SER A 246 7.67 -23.83 -2.60
CA SER A 246 6.39 -24.23 -2.05
C SER A 246 5.22 -23.99 -2.98
N LEU A 247 5.38 -23.17 -4.03
CA LEU A 247 4.32 -22.78 -4.94
C LEU A 247 3.98 -23.92 -5.89
N LYS A 248 2.75 -24.42 -5.78
CA LYS A 248 2.26 -25.59 -6.54
C LYS A 248 1.25 -25.20 -7.60
N ILE A 249 0.47 -24.14 -7.36
CA ILE A 249 -0.68 -23.79 -8.20
C ILE A 249 -0.68 -22.29 -8.47
N ILE A 250 -0.72 -21.93 -9.76
CA ILE A 250 -1.04 -20.58 -10.21
C ILE A 250 -2.43 -20.63 -10.85
N THR A 251 -3.37 -19.89 -10.30
CA THR A 251 -4.74 -19.76 -10.81
C THR A 251 -4.92 -18.37 -11.40
N LEU A 252 -5.28 -18.31 -12.68
CA LEU A 252 -5.56 -17.07 -13.39
C LEU A 252 -7.07 -16.94 -13.61
N VAL A 253 -7.65 -15.81 -13.21
CA VAL A 253 -9.08 -15.53 -13.37
C VAL A 253 -9.22 -14.17 -14.07
N TYR A 254 -9.74 -14.19 -15.30
CA TYR A 254 -9.81 -12.99 -16.17
C TYR A 254 -8.42 -12.37 -16.49
N ASN A 255 -7.39 -13.21 -16.65
CA ASN A 255 -6.01 -12.80 -16.93
C ASN A 255 -5.36 -13.57 -18.09
N PRO A 256 -5.92 -13.53 -19.32
CA PRO A 256 -5.39 -14.31 -20.46
C PRO A 256 -3.97 -13.91 -20.86
N GLN A 257 -3.57 -12.67 -20.63
CA GLN A 257 -2.23 -12.17 -20.97
C GLN A 257 -1.11 -12.78 -20.12
N LEU A 258 -1.45 -13.34 -18.95
CA LEU A 258 -0.47 -13.90 -18.02
C LEU A 258 -0.19 -15.40 -18.27
N GLU A 259 -0.93 -16.05 -19.17
CA GLU A 259 -0.85 -17.50 -19.39
C GLU A 259 0.57 -17.97 -19.75
N ASP A 260 1.23 -17.26 -20.67
CA ASP A 260 2.60 -17.60 -21.11
C ASP A 260 3.60 -17.50 -19.95
N SER A 261 3.49 -16.45 -19.12
CA SER A 261 4.37 -16.27 -17.97
C SER A 261 4.10 -17.29 -16.85
N ALA A 262 2.83 -17.65 -16.62
CA ALA A 262 2.46 -18.69 -15.67
C ALA A 262 2.98 -20.07 -16.09
N MET A 263 2.94 -20.36 -17.40
CA MET A 263 3.45 -21.61 -17.96
C MET A 263 4.96 -21.73 -17.76
N LYS A 264 5.72 -20.66 -18.07
CA LYS A 264 7.18 -20.62 -17.85
C LYS A 264 7.57 -20.83 -16.38
N ILE A 265 6.84 -20.23 -15.46
CA ILE A 265 7.09 -20.40 -14.01
C ILE A 265 6.83 -21.84 -13.59
N LYS A 266 5.78 -22.46 -14.13
CA LYS A 266 5.44 -23.85 -13.85
C LYS A 266 6.50 -24.81 -14.39
N GLU A 267 6.95 -24.62 -15.63
CA GLU A 267 8.03 -25.41 -16.24
C GLU A 267 9.32 -25.30 -15.42
N TYR A 268 9.71 -24.09 -15.03
CA TYR A 268 10.89 -23.85 -14.18
C TYR A 268 10.78 -24.54 -12.81
N ALA A 269 9.60 -24.52 -12.18
CA ALA A 269 9.38 -25.18 -10.91
C ALA A 269 9.41 -26.72 -11.02
N GLU A 270 8.92 -27.28 -12.15
CA GLU A 270 8.96 -28.72 -12.44
C GLU A 270 10.40 -29.21 -12.72
N ASP A 271 11.19 -28.46 -13.50
CA ASP A 271 12.60 -28.77 -13.78
C ASP A 271 13.46 -28.81 -12.50
N MET A 272 13.15 -27.97 -11.52
CA MET A 272 13.84 -27.93 -10.23
C MET A 272 13.39 -29.04 -9.26
N GLN A 273 12.21 -29.62 -9.46
CA GLN A 273 11.69 -30.75 -8.66
C GLN A 273 12.02 -32.13 -9.26
N GLY A 274 12.29 -32.21 -10.57
CA GLY A 274 12.56 -33.45 -11.32
C GLY A 274 13.99 -34.02 -11.23
N GLY A 275 14.78 -33.64 -10.23
CA GLY A 275 16.20 -34.02 -10.11
C GLY A 275 16.51 -35.31 -9.36
N ASP A 276 15.55 -35.93 -8.68
CA ASP A 276 15.74 -37.18 -7.93
C ASP A 276 14.69 -38.22 -8.35
N GLU A 277 14.90 -38.88 -9.48
CA GLU A 277 14.39 -40.23 -9.78
C GLU A 277 15.20 -40.83 -10.95
N LEU A 278 16.08 -41.79 -10.62
CA LEU A 278 16.47 -42.88 -11.53
C LEU A 278 15.58 -44.08 -11.25
#